data_AF-A0A7K0LRH7-F1
#
_entry.id   AF-A0A7K0LRH7-F1
#
_cell.length_a   1.000
_cell.length_b   1.000
_cell.length_c   1.000
_cell.angle_alpha   90.00
_cell.angle_beta   90.00
_cell.angle_gamma   90.00
#
_symmetry.space_group_name_H-M   'P 1'
#
loop_
_entity.id
_entity.type
_entity.pdbx_description
1 polymer ?
#
loop_
_entity_poly.entity_id
_entity_poly.type
_entity_poly.pdbx_seq_one_letter_code
_entity_poly.pdbx_strand_id
1 'polypeptide(L)'
;MVVPIAFQNLSSTCDIAIAQTPTFGSELMTDAMRSWVSGLCRDTPQVFGFSQVPDDLARTTLMTAPAGEGAMALIGSAIPAAQAGSTPLMYAPVAISSVGVGFVIEQQSLYRAPQEVRDLDGKRLTDIKLNQVLVAKLLTQSYGAGTINDDPGNRQTVTTSDGQVGGAVIADTLFTDPEFLRLNPDLVPLAASASSAITPYIPADSTRTLWQWVLADKDARDFLAGKPNYNSPWFNDCGRSAAPQRCIEPATIDCTKYLKDSRGNAGCPTYVNPSYVGLADGGAPNSFPKLVTACYEFEAQLPLCNFDAFPYAGGLAEAALGASRGDTLARTAFNGSGYSKSQLQSPGTVNVIAITDVPSADRYGLTMAKLRNGAGEFVAPTSDSMAAAVASMKANSAGLLQPNPTTKASGAYPLTTVLYAAVNRATLSAGARRAYSDLLTYAGTLGQQQGTRPGQLPEGYLPLTLELRRQVTAAAALVAVALPSTTPTPTPTPTPTPTPTPTPSQTPTPSQQPTSDPGPSYGTDTGTDTSTGGSGSDSSPDASSGPSTPVTSAPAPTVLPSPSASPTTTPVSTGPVTPLLTAGLSGHGPLVTLILGMATALSAAALLGLSRRGA
;
A
#
# COMPACT_ATOMS: atom_id res chain seq x y z
N MET A 1 -28.53 -29.54 13.70
CA MET A 1 -28.55 -28.97 12.34
C MET A 1 -27.32 -29.49 11.61
N VAL A 2 -27.48 -30.11 10.44
CA VAL A 2 -26.33 -30.53 9.60
C VAL A 2 -26.27 -29.56 8.43
N VAL A 3 -25.17 -28.83 8.30
CA VAL A 3 -24.90 -28.00 7.11
C VAL A 3 -24.16 -28.89 6.11
N PRO A 4 -24.72 -29.22 4.94
CA PRO A 4 -24.01 -30.02 3.95
C PRO A 4 -22.86 -29.20 3.35
N ILE A 5 -21.63 -29.64 3.60
CA ILE A 5 -20.42 -29.04 3.03
C ILE A 5 -20.08 -29.78 1.73
N ALA A 6 -20.08 -29.06 0.62
CA ALA A 6 -19.62 -29.57 -0.67
C ALA A 6 -18.27 -28.94 -1.03
N PHE A 7 -17.27 -29.76 -1.33
CA PHE A 7 -15.96 -29.30 -1.77
C PHE A 7 -15.95 -29.19 -3.30
N GLN A 8 -15.45 -28.07 -3.84
CA GLN A 8 -15.25 -27.93 -5.28
C GLN A 8 -13.99 -28.70 -5.70
N ASN A 9 -14.08 -29.42 -6.82
CA ASN A 9 -12.90 -30.02 -7.41
C ASN A 9 -12.05 -28.92 -8.11
N LEU A 10 -10.86 -28.67 -7.58
CA LEU A 10 -9.90 -27.69 -8.10
C LEU A 10 -9.04 -28.25 -9.26
N SER A 11 -9.23 -29.52 -9.67
CA SER A 11 -8.37 -30.21 -10.65
C SER A 11 -8.51 -29.74 -12.11
N SER A 12 -9.12 -28.58 -12.38
CA SER A 12 -9.01 -27.92 -13.69
C SER A 12 -7.72 -27.09 -13.73
N THR A 13 -6.58 -27.78 -13.66
CA THR A 13 -5.26 -27.16 -13.74
C THR A 13 -4.94 -26.78 -15.17
N CYS A 14 -4.49 -25.55 -15.39
CA CYS A 14 -3.78 -25.16 -16.62
C CYS A 14 -2.65 -26.17 -16.92
N ASP A 15 -2.37 -26.45 -18.18
CA ASP A 15 -1.19 -27.27 -18.52
C ASP A 15 0.09 -26.53 -18.11
N ILE A 16 0.86 -27.15 -17.23
CA ILE A 16 2.04 -26.58 -16.58
C ILE A 16 3.21 -26.47 -17.58
N ALA A 17 3.16 -27.17 -18.72
CA ALA A 17 4.18 -27.12 -19.76
C ALA A 17 4.05 -25.91 -20.71
N ILE A 18 3.00 -25.10 -20.61
CA ILE A 18 2.76 -23.96 -21.51
C ILE A 18 3.50 -22.71 -21.00
N ALA A 19 4.24 -22.04 -21.91
CA ALA A 19 4.90 -20.77 -21.62
C ALA A 19 3.88 -19.69 -21.22
N GLN A 20 4.07 -19.08 -20.05
CA GLN A 20 3.12 -18.11 -19.52
C GLN A 20 3.25 -16.74 -20.20
N THR A 21 2.11 -16.14 -20.55
CA THR A 21 2.05 -14.74 -20.97
C THR A 21 2.17 -13.85 -19.72
N PRO A 22 3.17 -12.95 -19.65
CA PRO A 22 3.46 -12.20 -18.43
C PRO A 22 2.52 -11.02 -18.22
N THR A 23 1.92 -10.96 -17.04
CA THR A 23 1.20 -9.78 -16.54
C THR A 23 1.81 -9.35 -15.20
N PHE A 24 1.82 -8.06 -14.93
CA PHE A 24 2.39 -7.53 -13.68
C PHE A 24 1.65 -6.28 -13.24
N GLY A 25 1.62 -6.00 -11.94
CA GLY A 25 0.91 -4.81 -11.48
C GLY A 25 0.61 -4.75 -9.99
N SER A 26 -0.29 -3.82 -9.69
CA SER A 26 -0.76 -3.47 -8.35
C SER A 26 -1.28 -4.68 -7.58
N GLU A 27 -1.01 -4.71 -6.27
CA GLU A 27 -1.54 -5.73 -5.34
C GLU A 27 -3.07 -5.79 -5.37
N LEU A 28 -3.75 -4.67 -5.68
CA LEU A 28 -5.21 -4.64 -5.82
C LEU A 28 -5.75 -5.54 -6.94
N MET A 29 -4.90 -6.08 -7.83
CA MET A 29 -5.29 -7.07 -8.85
C MET A 29 -4.97 -8.52 -8.47
N THR A 30 -4.28 -8.76 -7.35
CA THR A 30 -3.75 -10.08 -6.99
C THR A 30 -4.84 -11.15 -6.91
N ASP A 31 -5.92 -10.92 -6.18
CA ASP A 31 -6.97 -11.93 -5.99
C ASP A 31 -7.93 -12.04 -7.20
N ALA A 32 -8.21 -10.93 -7.91
CA ALA A 32 -8.92 -10.98 -9.19
C ALA A 32 -8.15 -11.79 -10.24
N MET A 33 -6.84 -11.54 -10.44
CA MET A 33 -6.02 -12.29 -11.40
C MET A 33 -5.86 -13.76 -11.01
N ARG A 34 -5.63 -14.06 -9.72
CA ARG A 34 -5.58 -15.45 -9.24
C ARG A 34 -6.87 -16.22 -9.56
N SER A 35 -8.03 -15.58 -9.40
CA SER A 35 -9.31 -16.18 -9.79
C SER A 35 -9.42 -16.31 -11.31
N TRP A 36 -9.22 -15.22 -12.07
CA TRP A 36 -9.44 -15.20 -13.52
C TRP A 36 -8.53 -16.16 -14.30
N VAL A 37 -7.25 -16.32 -13.91
CA VAL A 37 -6.35 -17.28 -14.58
C VAL A 37 -6.92 -18.71 -14.51
N SER A 38 -7.49 -19.11 -13.37
CA SER A 38 -8.10 -20.44 -13.22
C SER A 38 -9.38 -20.63 -14.05
N GLY A 39 -10.08 -19.53 -14.40
CA GLY A 39 -11.21 -19.54 -15.32
C GLY A 39 -10.79 -19.55 -16.79
N LEU A 40 -9.88 -18.63 -17.17
CA LEU A 40 -9.32 -18.49 -18.51
C LEU A 40 -8.69 -19.79 -19.05
N CYS A 41 -8.01 -20.57 -18.20
CA CYS A 41 -7.44 -21.86 -18.58
C CYS A 41 -8.47 -22.95 -18.94
N ARG A 42 -9.77 -22.74 -18.67
CA ARG A 42 -10.84 -23.67 -19.10
C ARG A 42 -11.28 -23.41 -20.54
N ASP A 43 -11.31 -22.14 -20.92
CA ASP A 43 -11.89 -21.66 -22.18
C ASP A 43 -10.83 -21.29 -23.22
N THR A 44 -9.57 -21.11 -22.81
CA THR A 44 -8.45 -20.70 -23.67
C THR A 44 -7.19 -21.55 -23.41
N PRO A 45 -6.35 -21.80 -24.43
CA PRO A 45 -5.06 -22.48 -24.26
C PRO A 45 -3.96 -21.56 -23.69
N GLN A 46 -4.29 -20.33 -23.29
CA GLN A 46 -3.33 -19.34 -22.80
C GLN A 46 -3.21 -19.44 -21.28
N VAL A 47 -1.98 -19.54 -20.78
CA VAL A 47 -1.69 -19.44 -19.35
C VAL A 47 -1.08 -18.07 -19.09
N PHE A 48 -1.58 -17.35 -18.08
CA PHE A 48 -1.01 -16.06 -17.67
C PHE A 48 -0.28 -16.22 -16.35
N GLY A 49 0.91 -15.63 -16.27
CA GLY A 49 1.61 -15.39 -15.02
C GLY A 49 1.23 -14.00 -14.51
N PHE A 50 0.94 -13.85 -13.23
CA PHE A 50 0.76 -12.54 -12.60
C PHE A 50 1.83 -12.30 -11.53
N SER A 51 2.61 -11.24 -11.72
CA SER A 51 3.61 -10.77 -10.75
C SER A 51 3.17 -9.48 -10.08
N GLN A 52 2.86 -9.55 -8.79
CA GLN A 52 2.62 -8.37 -7.95
C GLN A 52 3.91 -7.56 -7.84
N VAL A 53 3.86 -6.28 -8.26
CA VAL A 53 4.99 -5.34 -8.24
C VAL A 53 4.49 -3.93 -7.94
N PRO A 54 5.35 -2.99 -7.49
CA PRO A 54 4.99 -1.58 -7.38
C PRO A 54 4.46 -1.02 -8.71
N ASP A 55 3.45 -0.14 -8.67
CA ASP A 55 2.84 0.44 -9.88
C ASP A 55 3.88 1.12 -10.80
N ASP A 56 4.87 1.80 -10.22
CA ASP A 56 5.95 2.47 -10.97
C ASP A 56 6.93 1.48 -11.65
N LEU A 57 7.14 0.29 -11.06
CA LEU A 57 7.89 -0.79 -11.71
C LEU A 57 7.06 -1.38 -12.86
N ALA A 58 5.75 -1.61 -12.66
CA ALA A 58 4.87 -2.07 -13.73
C ALA A 58 4.84 -1.11 -14.93
N ARG A 59 4.76 0.21 -14.69
CA ARG A 59 4.90 1.24 -15.75
C ARG A 59 6.23 1.11 -16.48
N THR A 60 7.32 0.96 -15.73
CA THR A 60 8.68 0.87 -16.29
C THR A 60 8.83 -0.37 -17.16
N THR A 61 8.48 -1.56 -16.66
CA THR A 61 8.54 -2.82 -17.41
C THR A 61 7.67 -2.79 -18.67
N LEU A 62 6.51 -2.14 -18.63
CA LEU A 62 5.67 -1.95 -19.82
C LEU A 62 6.32 -1.06 -20.88
N MET A 63 7.01 0.00 -20.47
CA MET A 63 7.70 0.92 -21.38
C MET A 63 9.01 0.35 -21.94
N THR A 64 9.71 -0.51 -21.18
CA THR A 64 10.98 -1.14 -21.60
C THR A 64 10.82 -2.54 -22.19
N ALA A 65 9.59 -3.03 -22.39
CA ALA A 65 9.32 -4.37 -22.92
C ALA A 65 9.93 -4.57 -24.32
N PRO A 66 10.68 -5.67 -24.58
CA PRO A 66 11.24 -5.94 -25.91
C PRO A 66 10.17 -6.08 -26.99
N ALA A 67 10.50 -5.64 -28.20
CA ALA A 67 9.64 -5.80 -29.37
C ALA A 67 9.52 -7.28 -29.75
N GLY A 68 8.29 -7.78 -29.85
CA GLY A 68 7.99 -9.19 -30.12
C GLY A 68 7.70 -10.02 -28.87
N GLU A 69 8.04 -9.54 -27.68
CA GLU A 69 7.60 -10.15 -26.43
C GLU A 69 6.27 -9.50 -26.02
N GLY A 70 6.32 -8.20 -25.70
CA GLY A 70 5.14 -7.43 -25.31
C GLY A 70 4.65 -7.76 -23.90
N ALA A 71 4.07 -6.76 -23.23
CA ALA A 71 3.72 -6.87 -21.82
C ALA A 71 2.41 -6.17 -21.48
N MET A 72 1.79 -6.58 -20.37
CA MET A 72 0.61 -5.94 -19.79
C MET A 72 0.87 -5.53 -18.34
N ALA A 73 0.75 -4.23 -18.06
CA ALA A 73 0.70 -3.69 -16.71
C ALA A 73 -0.74 -3.61 -16.21
N LEU A 74 -0.99 -3.91 -14.93
CA LEU A 74 -2.28 -3.68 -14.27
C LEU A 74 -2.09 -2.61 -13.17
N ILE A 75 -2.51 -1.37 -13.42
CA ILE A 75 -2.10 -0.19 -12.64
C ILE A 75 -3.27 0.73 -12.28
N GLY A 76 -3.14 1.48 -11.18
CA GLY A 76 -4.17 2.43 -10.72
C GLY A 76 -4.27 3.71 -11.54
N SER A 77 -3.15 4.17 -12.11
CA SER A 77 -3.03 5.45 -12.82
C SER A 77 -2.29 5.30 -14.14
N ALA A 78 -2.57 6.18 -15.11
CA ALA A 78 -1.89 6.20 -16.41
C ALA A 78 -0.35 6.28 -16.29
N ILE A 79 0.36 5.85 -17.34
CA ILE A 79 1.76 6.25 -17.53
C ILE A 79 1.79 7.78 -17.76
N PRO A 80 2.63 8.55 -17.04
CA PRO A 80 2.73 10.00 -17.22
C PRO A 80 3.02 10.37 -18.68
N ALA A 81 2.37 11.42 -19.20
CA ALA A 81 2.50 11.81 -20.61
C ALA A 81 3.97 12.07 -21.05
N ALA A 82 4.79 12.62 -20.15
CA ALA A 82 6.22 12.84 -20.38
C ALA A 82 7.03 11.53 -20.53
N GLN A 83 6.60 10.44 -19.89
CA GLN A 83 7.19 9.11 -20.04
C GLN A 83 6.62 8.37 -21.26
N ALA A 84 5.32 8.54 -21.53
CA ALA A 84 4.64 7.88 -22.65
C ALA A 84 5.13 8.39 -24.01
N GLY A 85 5.33 9.71 -24.17
CA GLY A 85 5.70 10.33 -25.44
C GLY A 85 4.70 10.00 -26.56
N SER A 86 5.19 9.50 -27.69
CA SER A 86 4.38 9.02 -28.82
C SER A 86 4.07 7.51 -28.77
N THR A 87 4.36 6.83 -27.65
CA THR A 87 4.16 5.38 -27.52
C THR A 87 2.67 5.02 -27.67
N PRO A 88 2.29 4.06 -28.53
CA PRO A 88 0.90 3.69 -28.78
C PRO A 88 0.36 2.81 -27.63
N LEU A 89 0.19 3.42 -26.47
CA LEU A 89 -0.39 2.80 -25.28
C LEU A 89 -1.91 2.63 -25.47
N MET A 90 -2.43 1.48 -25.05
CA MET A 90 -3.86 1.26 -24.84
C MET A 90 -4.13 0.94 -23.38
N TYR A 91 -5.29 1.38 -22.90
CA TYR A 91 -5.78 1.15 -21.56
C TYR A 91 -7.19 0.54 -21.58
N ALA A 92 -7.52 -0.27 -20.59
CA ALA A 92 -8.84 -0.86 -20.38
C ALA A 92 -9.16 -0.93 -18.87
N PRO A 93 -10.30 -0.42 -18.38
CA PRO A 93 -10.68 -0.53 -16.97
C PRO A 93 -11.08 -1.96 -16.62
N VAL A 94 -10.27 -2.73 -15.88
CA VAL A 94 -10.52 -4.17 -15.65
C VAL A 94 -11.20 -4.49 -14.32
N ALA A 95 -10.95 -3.71 -13.27
CA ALA A 95 -11.56 -3.95 -11.95
C ALA A 95 -11.76 -2.64 -11.19
N ILE A 96 -12.60 -2.66 -10.17
CA ILE A 96 -12.75 -1.57 -9.19
C ILE A 96 -12.57 -2.16 -7.80
N SER A 97 -11.69 -1.55 -7.01
CA SER A 97 -11.40 -1.94 -5.63
C SER A 97 -11.01 -0.70 -4.82
N SER A 98 -10.64 -0.89 -3.56
CA SER A 98 -10.18 0.19 -2.70
C SER A 98 -9.20 -0.32 -1.64
N VAL A 99 -8.29 0.54 -1.21
CA VAL A 99 -7.62 0.41 0.09
C VAL A 99 -8.45 1.08 1.17
N GLY A 100 -8.21 0.72 2.43
CA GLY A 100 -8.79 1.37 3.60
C GLY A 100 -8.14 0.92 4.90
N VAL A 101 -8.77 1.30 6.01
CA VAL A 101 -8.32 0.92 7.36
C VAL A 101 -9.19 -0.25 7.83
N GLY A 102 -8.66 -1.47 7.70
CA GLY A 102 -9.29 -2.68 8.23
C GLY A 102 -8.92 -2.89 9.69
N PHE A 103 -9.81 -3.47 10.48
CA PHE A 103 -9.54 -3.74 11.90
C PHE A 103 -10.18 -5.05 12.39
N VAL A 104 -9.52 -5.66 13.36
CA VAL A 104 -10.11 -6.62 14.29
C VAL A 104 -9.86 -6.08 15.69
N ILE A 105 -10.91 -5.54 16.29
CA ILE A 105 -10.86 -5.02 17.66
C ILE A 105 -12.01 -5.67 18.42
N GLU A 106 -11.69 -6.37 19.48
CA GLU A 106 -12.60 -7.01 20.41
C GLU A 106 -12.74 -6.10 21.63
N GLN A 107 -13.99 -5.88 22.02
CA GLN A 107 -14.36 -4.95 23.06
C GLN A 107 -13.75 -5.36 24.41
N GLN A 108 -13.16 -4.40 25.09
CA GLN A 108 -12.69 -4.52 26.46
C GLN A 108 -13.23 -3.32 27.22
N SER A 109 -14.02 -3.55 28.26
CA SER A 109 -14.63 -2.51 29.07
C SER A 109 -13.66 -1.93 30.08
N LEU A 110 -13.78 -0.64 30.38
CA LEU A 110 -13.11 -0.04 31.54
C LEU A 110 -13.80 -0.53 32.82
N TYR A 111 -13.05 -0.66 33.92
CA TYR A 111 -13.58 -1.20 35.19
C TYR A 111 -14.84 -0.50 35.71
N ARG A 112 -15.03 0.79 35.39
CA ARG A 112 -16.20 1.61 35.74
C ARG A 112 -17.32 1.60 34.70
N ALA A 113 -17.21 0.82 33.61
CA ALA A 113 -18.20 0.82 32.53
C ALA A 113 -19.55 0.22 32.99
N PRO A 114 -20.69 0.68 32.42
CA PRO A 114 -22.00 0.08 32.67
C PRO A 114 -22.03 -1.43 32.38
N GLN A 115 -22.82 -2.20 33.12
CA GLN A 115 -22.85 -3.67 33.00
C GLN A 115 -23.16 -4.13 31.56
N GLU A 116 -24.06 -3.45 30.87
CA GLU A 116 -24.40 -3.67 29.45
C GLU A 116 -23.21 -3.54 28.48
N VAL A 117 -22.17 -2.76 28.83
CA VAL A 117 -20.91 -2.68 28.08
C VAL A 117 -20.00 -3.86 28.45
N ARG A 118 -19.94 -4.22 29.73
CA ARG A 118 -19.13 -5.35 30.23
C ARG A 118 -19.62 -6.70 29.70
N ASP A 119 -20.93 -6.85 29.54
CA ASP A 119 -21.58 -8.04 28.96
C ASP A 119 -21.22 -8.26 27.48
N LEU A 120 -20.66 -7.24 26.82
CA LEU A 120 -20.17 -7.27 25.44
C LEU A 120 -18.64 -7.45 25.35
N ASP A 121 -17.93 -7.66 26.46
CA ASP A 121 -16.49 -7.90 26.43
C ASP A 121 -16.14 -9.15 25.59
N GLY A 122 -15.09 -9.03 24.79
CA GLY A 122 -14.70 -10.01 23.78
C GLY A 122 -15.55 -10.04 22.51
N LYS A 123 -16.56 -9.18 22.35
CA LYS A 123 -17.28 -9.03 21.07
C LYS A 123 -16.50 -8.12 20.12
N ARG A 124 -16.43 -8.47 18.83
CA ARG A 124 -15.83 -7.62 17.81
C ARG A 124 -16.62 -6.31 17.64
N LEU A 125 -15.92 -5.19 17.64
CA LEU A 125 -16.44 -3.90 17.16
C LEU A 125 -16.73 -4.00 15.66
N THR A 126 -17.81 -3.35 15.22
CA THR A 126 -18.28 -3.37 13.81
C THR A 126 -18.50 -1.98 13.23
N ASP A 127 -18.33 -0.91 14.01
CA ASP A 127 -18.42 0.46 13.54
C ASP A 127 -17.30 1.31 14.16
N ILE A 128 -16.41 1.82 13.32
CA ILE A 128 -15.37 2.78 13.67
C ILE A 128 -15.34 3.85 12.58
N LYS A 129 -15.37 5.13 13.00
CA LYS A 129 -15.35 6.31 12.14
C LYS A 129 -14.00 7.00 12.27
N LEU A 130 -13.31 7.21 11.14
CA LEU A 130 -12.02 7.88 11.07
C LEU A 130 -12.07 9.07 10.11
N ASN A 131 -11.47 10.18 10.54
CA ASN A 131 -11.18 11.33 9.68
C ASN A 131 -9.70 11.29 9.24
N GLN A 132 -9.33 12.27 8.41
CA GLN A 132 -8.00 12.43 7.85
C GLN A 132 -6.90 12.59 8.92
N VAL A 133 -7.18 13.35 9.99
CA VAL A 133 -6.23 13.59 11.10
C VAL A 133 -5.93 12.31 11.87
N LEU A 134 -6.95 11.52 12.20
CA LEU A 134 -6.80 10.26 12.95
C LEU A 134 -6.01 9.22 12.15
N VAL A 135 -6.24 9.16 10.83
CA VAL A 135 -5.44 8.31 9.93
C VAL A 135 -4.01 8.84 9.79
N ALA A 136 -3.80 10.15 9.72
CA ALA A 136 -2.44 10.73 9.74
C ALA A 136 -1.69 10.27 11.00
N LYS A 137 -2.27 10.47 12.20
CA LYS A 137 -1.69 10.04 13.50
C LYS A 137 -1.31 8.55 13.53
N LEU A 138 -2.19 7.67 13.00
CA LEU A 138 -1.94 6.22 12.90
C LEU A 138 -0.76 5.88 11.96
N LEU A 139 -0.58 6.65 10.89
CA LEU A 139 0.45 6.42 9.87
C LEU A 139 1.80 7.09 10.18
N THR A 140 1.82 8.11 11.04
CA THR A 140 3.03 8.85 11.43
C THR A 140 3.53 8.53 12.84
N GLN A 141 3.18 7.34 13.38
CA GLN A 141 3.63 6.86 14.71
C GLN A 141 3.52 7.94 15.81
N SER A 142 2.40 8.68 15.81
CA SER A 142 2.23 9.90 16.63
C SER A 142 1.33 9.70 17.86
N TYR A 143 0.92 8.46 18.11
CA TYR A 143 0.38 8.04 19.42
C TYR A 143 1.55 7.58 20.30
N GLY A 144 1.45 7.74 21.62
CA GLY A 144 2.52 7.41 22.58
C GLY A 144 2.98 5.95 22.45
N ALA A 145 2.04 5.01 22.54
CA ALA A 145 2.28 3.58 22.33
C ALA A 145 2.45 3.17 20.85
N GLY A 146 2.56 4.14 19.93
CA GLY A 146 2.81 3.94 18.49
C GLY A 146 4.29 3.86 18.12
N THR A 147 5.17 4.08 19.11
CA THR A 147 6.62 3.89 19.08
C THR A 147 7.04 2.98 20.25
N ILE A 148 8.28 2.50 20.23
CA ILE A 148 8.89 1.94 21.45
C ILE A 148 8.95 3.01 22.55
N ASN A 149 8.90 2.57 23.81
CA ASN A 149 8.96 3.47 24.96
C ASN A 149 10.26 4.29 24.95
N ASP A 150 10.17 5.52 25.46
CA ASP A 150 11.26 6.50 25.54
C ASP A 150 11.80 7.07 24.20
N ASP A 151 11.04 7.02 23.09
CA ASP A 151 11.33 7.90 21.93
C ASP A 151 11.29 9.38 22.37
N PRO A 152 12.43 10.10 22.39
CA PRO A 152 12.47 11.50 22.84
C PRO A 152 11.72 12.43 21.88
N GLY A 153 11.52 12.02 20.62
CA GLY A 153 10.74 12.76 19.65
C GLY A 153 9.24 12.71 19.95
N ASN A 154 8.73 11.56 20.38
CA ASN A 154 7.31 11.40 20.69
C ASN A 154 6.93 12.17 21.98
N ARG A 155 7.84 12.23 22.97
CA ARG A 155 7.68 13.05 24.19
C ARG A 155 7.96 14.54 23.97
N GLN A 156 7.15 15.20 23.14
CA GLN A 156 7.18 16.67 23.08
C GLN A 156 6.79 17.28 24.43
N THR A 157 7.58 18.24 24.90
CA THR A 157 7.33 18.98 26.14
C THR A 157 6.41 20.17 25.87
N VAL A 158 5.32 20.29 26.62
CA VAL A 158 4.35 21.38 26.47
C VAL A 158 4.34 22.24 27.73
N THR A 159 4.67 23.52 27.55
CA THR A 159 4.50 24.53 28.59
C THR A 159 3.01 24.86 28.72
N THR A 160 2.47 24.62 29.91
CA THR A 160 1.12 24.98 30.32
C THR A 160 0.98 26.50 30.52
N SER A 161 -0.25 27.00 30.60
CA SER A 161 -0.53 28.45 30.71
C SER A 161 -0.03 29.11 32.00
N ASP A 162 0.25 28.33 33.04
CA ASP A 162 0.87 28.73 34.32
C ASP A 162 2.41 28.54 34.32
N GLY A 163 3.01 28.23 33.17
CA GLY A 163 4.46 28.14 32.99
C GLY A 163 5.07 26.81 33.42
N GLN A 164 4.27 25.81 33.83
CA GLN A 164 4.78 24.48 34.15
C GLN A 164 5.15 23.73 32.86
N VAL A 165 6.34 23.16 32.83
CA VAL A 165 6.85 22.35 31.73
C VAL A 165 6.37 20.91 31.95
N GLY A 166 5.22 20.57 31.37
CA GLY A 166 4.67 19.20 31.40
C GLY A 166 5.06 18.43 30.15
N GLY A 167 5.00 17.09 30.20
CA GLY A 167 4.89 16.32 28.96
C GLY A 167 3.60 16.72 28.22
N ALA A 168 3.62 16.75 26.88
CA ALA A 168 2.39 16.78 26.12
C ALA A 168 1.46 15.68 26.61
N VAL A 169 0.15 15.97 26.66
CA VAL A 169 -0.85 14.89 26.71
C VAL A 169 -0.94 14.34 25.30
N ILE A 170 0.05 13.52 24.95
CA ILE A 170 -0.02 12.65 23.79
C ILE A 170 -1.22 11.74 24.05
N ALA A 171 -2.13 11.65 23.08
CA ALA A 171 -3.07 10.53 23.07
C ALA A 171 -2.20 9.27 22.98
N ASP A 172 -2.15 8.46 24.04
CA ASP A 172 -1.28 7.29 24.06
C ASP A 172 -1.73 6.25 23.01
N THR A 173 -3.02 6.27 22.69
CA THR A 173 -3.68 5.40 21.72
C THR A 173 -4.82 6.15 21.01
N LEU A 174 -5.34 5.57 19.95
CA LEU A 174 -6.56 6.00 19.25
C LEU A 174 -7.77 6.08 20.22
N PHE A 175 -7.88 5.16 21.17
CA PHE A 175 -8.99 5.13 22.16
C PHE A 175 -8.82 6.16 23.29
N THR A 176 -7.65 6.78 23.42
CA THR A 176 -7.44 7.94 24.28
C THR A 176 -7.36 9.26 23.50
N ASP A 177 -7.57 9.26 22.17
CA ASP A 177 -7.63 10.48 21.36
C ASP A 177 -9.02 11.14 21.46
N PRO A 178 -9.11 12.39 21.95
CA PRO A 178 -10.38 13.10 22.05
C PRO A 178 -11.13 13.27 20.72
N GLU A 179 -10.46 13.37 19.57
CA GLU A 179 -11.12 13.47 18.25
C GLU A 179 -11.72 12.13 17.82
N PHE A 180 -11.05 11.01 18.14
CA PHE A 180 -11.60 9.68 17.91
C PHE A 180 -12.85 9.44 18.76
N LEU A 181 -12.77 9.75 20.05
CA LEU A 181 -13.89 9.60 20.98
C LEU A 181 -15.06 10.53 20.64
N ARG A 182 -14.80 11.75 20.16
CA ARG A 182 -15.83 12.66 19.66
C ARG A 182 -16.58 12.12 18.44
N LEU A 183 -15.90 11.38 17.57
CA LEU A 183 -16.51 10.74 16.39
C LEU A 183 -17.17 9.39 16.73
N ASN A 184 -16.71 8.72 17.78
CA ASN A 184 -17.12 7.39 18.21
C ASN A 184 -17.52 7.38 19.71
N PRO A 185 -18.56 8.13 20.12
CA PRO A 185 -18.90 8.33 21.53
C PRO A 185 -19.31 7.05 22.26
N ASP A 186 -19.81 6.05 21.54
CA ASP A 186 -20.17 4.74 22.10
C ASP A 186 -18.95 3.91 22.50
N LEU A 187 -17.74 4.28 22.07
CA LEU A 187 -16.47 3.62 22.41
C LEU A 187 -15.76 4.25 23.63
N VAL A 188 -16.27 5.36 24.19
CA VAL A 188 -15.73 6.02 25.40
C VAL A 188 -15.62 5.09 26.62
N PRO A 189 -16.53 4.13 26.87
CA PRO A 189 -16.41 3.23 28.02
C PRO A 189 -15.35 2.12 27.88
N LEU A 190 -14.53 2.10 26.83
CA LEU A 190 -13.67 0.97 26.47
C LEU A 190 -12.19 1.18 26.82
N ALA A 191 -11.55 0.11 27.29
CA ALA A 191 -10.13 0.00 27.67
C ALA A 191 -9.24 -0.46 26.51
N ALA A 192 -9.71 -0.30 25.26
CA ALA A 192 -9.01 -0.72 24.07
C ALA A 192 -7.71 0.09 23.83
N SER A 193 -6.73 -0.53 23.17
CA SER A 193 -5.43 0.08 22.88
C SER A 193 -5.03 -0.24 21.44
N ALA A 194 -5.21 0.75 20.56
CA ALA A 194 -4.73 0.74 19.18
C ALA A 194 -3.91 2.00 18.94
N SER A 195 -2.63 1.87 18.66
CA SER A 195 -1.69 3.00 18.59
C SER A 195 -0.96 3.14 17.25
N SER A 196 -1.11 2.16 16.37
CA SER A 196 -0.51 2.12 15.03
C SER A 196 -1.34 1.22 14.11
N ALA A 197 -1.11 1.34 12.81
CA ALA A 197 -1.62 0.39 11.82
C ALA A 197 -0.48 -0.45 11.24
N ILE A 198 -0.74 -1.74 10.99
CA ILE A 198 0.12 -2.55 10.12
C ILE A 198 0.05 -1.95 8.72
N THR A 199 1.19 -1.58 8.14
CA THR A 199 1.29 -1.01 6.80
C THR A 199 2.07 -1.94 5.86
N PRO A 200 1.72 -2.02 4.57
CA PRO A 200 2.54 -2.72 3.59
C PRO A 200 3.82 -1.94 3.26
N TYR A 201 4.90 -2.65 2.93
CA TYR A 201 6.14 -2.03 2.44
C TYR A 201 6.04 -1.53 0.98
N ILE A 202 5.24 -2.21 0.15
CA ILE A 202 5.18 -2.01 -1.30
C ILE A 202 4.61 -0.61 -1.64
N PRO A 203 5.33 0.23 -2.40
CA PRO A 203 4.79 1.49 -2.89
C PRO A 203 3.69 1.27 -3.95
N ALA A 204 2.59 2.02 -3.85
CA ALA A 204 1.42 1.86 -4.71
C ALA A 204 0.68 3.18 -4.99
N ASP A 205 -0.03 3.24 -6.12
CA ASP A 205 -0.92 4.35 -6.47
C ASP A 205 -2.07 4.53 -5.47
N SER A 206 -2.57 3.42 -4.92
CA SER A 206 -3.62 3.40 -3.91
C SER A 206 -3.16 4.03 -2.58
N THR A 207 -1.92 3.78 -2.18
CA THR A 207 -1.26 4.48 -1.07
C THR A 207 -1.14 5.97 -1.34
N ARG A 208 -0.79 6.36 -2.58
CA ARG A 208 -0.79 7.78 -2.99
C ARG A 208 -2.18 8.41 -2.90
N THR A 209 -3.23 7.68 -3.28
CA THR A 209 -4.62 8.13 -3.17
C THR A 209 -5.05 8.31 -1.71
N LEU A 210 -4.62 7.40 -0.81
CA LEU A 210 -4.83 7.54 0.64
C LEU A 210 -4.15 8.80 1.17
N TRP A 211 -2.89 9.05 0.83
CA TRP A 211 -2.20 10.28 1.23
C TRP A 211 -2.82 11.54 0.60
N GLN A 212 -3.32 11.49 -0.64
CA GLN A 212 -4.09 12.60 -1.23
C GLN A 212 -5.39 12.88 -0.47
N TRP A 213 -6.07 11.85 0.06
CA TRP A 213 -7.24 12.01 0.93
C TRP A 213 -6.87 12.62 2.28
N VAL A 214 -5.80 12.17 2.93
CA VAL A 214 -5.28 12.78 4.17
C VAL A 214 -4.93 14.25 3.92
N LEU A 215 -4.15 14.54 2.88
CA LEU A 215 -3.68 15.87 2.55
C LEU A 215 -4.75 16.78 1.93
N ALA A 216 -5.97 16.29 1.66
CA ALA A 216 -7.09 17.14 1.30
C ALA A 216 -7.61 17.94 2.50
N ASP A 217 -7.56 17.36 3.70
CA ASP A 217 -8.03 18.01 4.91
C ASP A 217 -7.01 19.04 5.46
N LYS A 218 -7.52 20.17 5.94
CA LYS A 218 -6.66 21.26 6.42
C LYS A 218 -5.99 20.93 7.74
N ASP A 219 -6.71 20.31 8.67
CA ASP A 219 -6.22 20.06 10.02
C ASP A 219 -5.19 18.91 9.99
N ALA A 220 -5.36 17.94 9.07
CA ALA A 220 -4.36 16.92 8.78
C ALA A 220 -3.07 17.48 8.17
N ARG A 221 -3.16 18.42 7.21
CA ARG A 221 -1.98 19.14 6.68
C ARG A 221 -1.28 19.98 7.75
N ASP A 222 -2.04 20.70 8.58
CA ASP A 222 -1.48 21.50 9.67
C ASP A 222 -0.75 20.62 10.70
N PHE A 223 -1.32 19.45 11.04
CA PHE A 223 -0.70 18.44 11.90
C PHE A 223 0.62 17.92 11.33
N LEU A 224 0.64 17.49 10.05
CA LEU A 224 1.87 17.01 9.38
C LEU A 224 2.93 18.10 9.18
N ALA A 225 2.54 19.37 9.21
CA ALA A 225 3.43 20.53 9.24
C ALA A 225 3.92 20.89 10.67
N GLY A 226 3.72 20.01 11.66
CA GLY A 226 4.20 20.20 13.03
C GLY A 226 3.29 21.04 13.93
N LYS A 227 2.13 21.50 13.45
CA LYS A 227 1.22 22.30 14.29
C LYS A 227 0.44 21.37 15.22
N PRO A 228 0.21 21.77 16.49
CA PRO A 228 -0.66 21.03 17.39
C PRO A 228 -2.06 20.90 16.80
N ASN A 229 -2.55 19.66 16.72
CA ASN A 229 -3.94 19.36 16.54
C ASN A 229 -4.63 19.49 17.90
N TYR A 230 -5.26 20.65 18.12
CA TYR A 230 -6.08 20.92 19.30
C TYR A 230 -7.45 20.27 19.13
N ASN A 231 -7.75 19.30 19.98
CA ASN A 231 -9.05 18.68 19.97
C ASN A 231 -10.10 19.57 20.68
N SER A 232 -11.33 19.51 20.17
CA SER A 232 -12.48 20.34 20.58
C SER A 232 -12.76 20.33 22.10
N PRO A 233 -13.33 21.41 22.68
CA PRO A 233 -13.68 21.51 24.11
C PRO A 233 -14.73 20.51 24.65
N TRP A 234 -14.97 19.37 23.99
CA TRP A 234 -15.80 18.27 24.48
C TRP A 234 -15.40 17.81 25.90
N PHE A 235 -14.09 17.74 26.18
CA PHE A 235 -13.58 17.46 27.53
C PHE A 235 -14.06 18.48 28.58
N ASN A 236 -14.31 19.73 28.18
CA ASN A 236 -14.73 20.82 29.05
C ASN A 236 -16.27 20.88 29.23
N ASP A 237 -17.05 20.13 28.43
CA ASP A 237 -18.52 20.13 28.45
C ASP A 237 -19.12 18.83 29.03
N CYS A 238 -18.28 17.80 29.21
CA CYS A 238 -18.55 16.64 30.08
C CYS A 238 -19.03 17.03 31.49
N GLY A 239 -18.64 18.21 31.99
CA GLY A 239 -19.06 18.73 33.30
C GLY A 239 -20.43 19.42 33.35
N ARG A 240 -21.16 19.56 32.23
CA ARG A 240 -22.43 20.32 32.17
C ARG A 240 -23.64 19.53 31.64
N SER A 241 -23.43 18.34 31.07
CA SER A 241 -24.47 17.53 30.45
C SER A 241 -24.97 16.42 31.39
N ALA A 242 -26.26 16.07 31.30
CA ALA A 242 -26.99 15.28 32.29
C ALA A 242 -26.68 13.75 32.30
N ALA A 243 -25.50 13.33 31.82
CA ALA A 243 -25.11 11.92 31.72
C ALA A 243 -23.68 11.64 32.27
N PRO A 244 -23.37 11.99 33.53
CA PRO A 244 -22.02 11.88 34.10
C PRO A 244 -21.45 10.45 34.14
N GLN A 245 -22.29 9.42 34.02
CA GLN A 245 -21.84 8.01 33.92
C GLN A 245 -21.22 7.63 32.56
N ARG A 246 -21.34 8.50 31.54
CA ARG A 246 -20.68 8.33 30.22
C ARG A 246 -19.30 8.99 30.15
N CYS A 247 -18.93 9.74 31.19
CA CYS A 247 -17.63 10.36 31.34
C CYS A 247 -16.86 9.55 32.37
N ILE A 248 -15.94 8.70 31.91
CA ILE A 248 -14.85 8.29 32.79
C ILE A 248 -13.98 9.53 32.96
N GLU A 249 -13.89 10.04 34.19
CA GLU A 249 -12.89 11.05 34.54
C GLU A 249 -11.53 10.54 34.05
N PRO A 250 -10.87 11.22 33.10
CA PRO A 250 -9.43 11.14 33.04
C PRO A 250 -8.96 11.99 34.21
N ALA A 251 -8.94 11.39 35.42
CA ALA A 251 -8.79 12.07 36.72
C ALA A 251 -7.41 12.74 36.95
N THR A 252 -6.69 12.98 35.85
CA THR A 252 -5.32 13.48 35.76
C THR A 252 -5.11 14.50 34.64
N ILE A 253 -6.04 14.63 33.67
CA ILE A 253 -5.84 15.43 32.46
C ILE A 253 -6.79 16.64 32.44
N ASP A 254 -6.30 17.74 33.01
CA ASP A 254 -6.94 19.05 32.93
C ASP A 254 -6.53 19.75 31.62
N CYS A 255 -7.25 19.47 30.54
CA CYS A 255 -7.00 20.13 29.24
C CYS A 255 -7.16 21.66 29.27
N THR A 256 -7.71 22.26 30.34
CA THR A 256 -7.91 23.72 30.44
C THR A 256 -6.62 24.48 30.76
N LYS A 257 -5.59 23.79 31.28
CA LYS A 257 -4.26 24.34 31.57
C LYS A 257 -3.32 24.43 30.37
N TYR A 258 -3.70 23.88 29.22
CA TYR A 258 -2.88 23.87 28.02
C TYR A 258 -3.18 25.08 27.13
N LEU A 259 -2.22 25.45 26.27
CA LEU A 259 -2.30 26.63 25.42
C LEU A 259 -3.58 26.62 24.56
N LYS A 260 -4.20 27.81 24.44
CA LYS A 260 -5.42 27.98 23.64
C LYS A 260 -5.09 28.01 22.15
N ASP A 261 -5.98 27.45 21.33
CA ASP A 261 -5.89 27.58 19.87
C ASP A 261 -6.06 29.05 19.42
N SER A 262 -5.85 29.32 18.13
CA SER A 262 -6.02 30.66 17.54
C SER A 262 -7.48 31.17 17.53
N ARG A 263 -8.43 30.40 18.05
CA ARG A 263 -9.85 30.74 18.23
C ARG A 263 -10.21 30.88 19.72
N GLY A 264 -9.26 30.68 20.65
CA GLY A 264 -9.44 30.81 22.10
C GLY A 264 -9.85 29.53 22.84
N ASN A 265 -9.90 28.37 22.18
CA ASN A 265 -10.30 27.09 22.78
C ASN A 265 -9.14 26.45 23.54
N ALA A 266 -9.35 26.03 24.79
CA ALA A 266 -8.41 25.19 25.51
C ALA A 266 -8.71 23.70 25.25
N GLY A 267 -7.67 22.93 24.95
CA GLY A 267 -7.76 21.50 24.63
C GLY A 267 -6.38 20.84 24.72
N CYS A 268 -6.36 19.52 24.90
CA CYS A 268 -5.10 18.77 24.96
C CYS A 268 -4.46 18.67 23.55
N PRO A 269 -3.26 19.24 23.34
CA PRO A 269 -2.65 19.28 22.02
C PRO A 269 -1.99 17.94 21.69
N THR A 270 -2.31 17.41 20.50
CA THR A 270 -1.60 16.27 19.92
C THR A 270 -0.67 16.77 18.81
N TYR A 271 0.55 16.26 18.75
CA TYR A 271 1.57 16.66 17.78
C TYR A 271 1.94 15.48 16.88
N VAL A 272 2.38 15.77 15.67
CA VAL A 272 3.02 14.75 14.82
C VAL A 272 4.37 14.37 15.45
N ASN A 273 4.74 13.09 15.36
CA ASN A 273 6.08 12.65 15.73
C ASN A 273 7.12 13.45 14.89
N PRO A 274 8.15 14.06 15.49
CA PRO A 274 9.09 14.95 14.80
C PRO A 274 9.75 14.36 13.55
N SER A 275 9.97 13.05 13.51
CA SER A 275 10.53 12.36 12.33
C SER A 275 9.64 12.45 11.07
N TYR A 276 8.39 12.88 11.22
CA TYR A 276 7.39 12.99 10.15
C TYR A 276 7.01 14.43 9.80
N VAL A 277 7.58 15.44 10.48
CA VAL A 277 7.35 16.84 10.14
C VAL A 277 7.85 17.09 8.71
N GLY A 278 6.98 17.66 7.87
CA GLY A 278 7.31 17.94 6.46
C GLY A 278 7.24 16.72 5.52
N LEU A 279 6.75 15.55 5.99
CA LEU A 279 6.49 14.36 5.16
C LEU A 279 5.75 14.69 3.85
N ALA A 280 4.86 15.68 3.90
CA ALA A 280 3.96 16.06 2.82
C ALA A 280 4.48 17.21 1.94
N ASP A 281 5.66 17.77 2.21
CA ASP A 281 6.16 18.97 1.52
C ASP A 281 6.47 18.69 0.03
N GLY A 282 6.85 17.46 -0.29
CA GLY A 282 6.98 16.95 -1.66
C GLY A 282 5.67 16.48 -2.32
N GLY A 283 4.53 16.69 -1.67
CA GLY A 283 3.23 16.15 -2.06
C GLY A 283 2.95 14.77 -1.46
N ALA A 284 1.89 14.12 -1.92
CA ALA A 284 1.44 12.81 -1.40
C ALA A 284 2.45 11.69 -1.74
N PRO A 285 3.08 11.02 -0.76
CA PRO A 285 3.93 9.86 -1.01
C PRO A 285 3.12 8.64 -1.48
N ASN A 286 3.77 7.68 -2.15
CA ASN A 286 3.17 6.40 -2.58
C ASN A 286 3.52 5.23 -1.65
N SER A 287 4.12 5.47 -0.49
CA SER A 287 4.49 4.47 0.51
C SER A 287 4.07 4.90 1.92
N PHE A 288 4.29 4.05 2.92
CA PHE A 288 4.02 4.33 4.34
C PHE A 288 5.33 4.43 5.14
N PRO A 289 6.15 5.47 4.95
CA PRO A 289 7.50 5.49 5.50
C PRO A 289 7.51 5.33 7.04
N LYS A 290 8.39 4.48 7.55
CA LYS A 290 8.66 4.31 8.98
C LYS A 290 9.90 5.13 9.34
N LEU A 291 9.69 6.39 9.72
CA LEU A 291 10.76 7.39 9.90
C LEU A 291 11.32 7.44 11.34
N VAL A 292 10.67 6.79 12.29
CA VAL A 292 11.23 6.57 13.63
C VAL A 292 12.20 5.40 13.58
N THR A 293 13.49 5.71 13.58
CA THR A 293 14.61 4.75 13.52
C THR A 293 15.23 4.44 14.89
N ALA A 294 14.68 5.03 15.96
CA ALA A 294 15.18 4.83 17.32
C ALA A 294 15.14 3.35 17.75
N CYS A 295 16.09 2.98 18.61
CA CYS A 295 16.13 1.70 19.30
C CYS A 295 16.21 1.95 20.82
N TYR A 296 15.56 1.08 21.59
CA TYR A 296 15.59 1.14 23.05
C TYR A 296 16.68 0.19 23.56
N GLU A 297 17.58 0.75 24.36
CA GLU A 297 18.68 0.02 24.99
C GLU A 297 18.20 -0.66 26.28
N PHE A 298 18.40 -1.98 26.37
CA PHE A 298 18.05 -2.77 27.55
C PHE A 298 19.31 -3.30 28.23
N GLU A 299 19.35 -3.28 29.57
CA GLU A 299 20.42 -3.94 30.31
C GLU A 299 20.40 -5.46 30.03
N ALA A 300 21.54 -5.98 29.57
CA ALA A 300 21.76 -7.39 29.21
C ALA A 300 20.83 -7.99 28.13
N GLN A 301 20.26 -7.17 27.24
CA GLN A 301 19.61 -7.64 26.00
C GLN A 301 20.19 -6.92 24.77
N LEU A 302 19.81 -7.35 23.56
CA LEU A 302 20.09 -6.57 22.35
C LEU A 302 19.15 -5.34 22.30
N PRO A 303 19.51 -4.25 21.61
CA PRO A 303 18.62 -3.11 21.44
C PRO A 303 17.35 -3.50 20.70
N LEU A 304 16.17 -3.08 21.18
CA LEU A 304 14.91 -3.27 20.46
C LEU A 304 14.67 -2.08 19.55
N CYS A 305 14.73 -2.27 18.24
CA CYS A 305 14.49 -1.18 17.29
C CYS A 305 13.00 -0.99 16.99
N ASN A 306 12.60 0.25 16.70
CA ASN A 306 11.21 0.59 16.39
C ASN A 306 10.66 -0.18 15.17
N PHE A 307 11.54 -0.59 14.24
CA PHE A 307 11.19 -1.43 13.11
C PHE A 307 10.88 -2.89 13.51
N ASP A 308 11.49 -3.43 14.57
CA ASP A 308 11.15 -4.75 15.12
C ASP A 308 9.82 -4.71 15.86
N ALA A 309 9.54 -3.63 16.60
CA ALA A 309 8.28 -3.44 17.31
C ALA A 309 7.09 -3.15 16.37
N PHE A 310 7.33 -2.41 15.28
CA PHE A 310 6.32 -2.02 14.30
C PHE A 310 6.82 -2.30 12.87
N PRO A 311 6.94 -3.56 12.43
CA PRO A 311 7.42 -3.89 11.09
C PRO A 311 6.39 -3.54 10.00
N TYR A 312 6.80 -3.71 8.75
CA TYR A 312 5.87 -3.74 7.62
C TYR A 312 5.29 -5.14 7.43
N ALA A 313 4.09 -5.21 6.85
CA ALA A 313 3.66 -6.39 6.10
C ALA A 313 4.33 -6.39 4.70
N GLY A 314 4.53 -7.57 4.12
CA GLY A 314 4.94 -7.74 2.72
C GLY A 314 3.87 -7.29 1.72
N GLY A 315 2.62 -7.15 2.14
CA GLY A 315 1.50 -6.65 1.33
C GLY A 315 0.21 -6.45 2.12
N LEU A 316 -0.79 -5.84 1.49
CA LEU A 316 -2.14 -5.59 2.00
C LEU A 316 -2.81 -6.89 2.48
N ALA A 317 -2.63 -8.00 1.76
CA ALA A 317 -3.20 -9.31 2.11
C ALA A 317 -2.54 -9.94 3.36
N GLU A 318 -1.23 -9.72 3.55
CA GLU A 318 -0.54 -10.17 4.78
C GLU A 318 -0.93 -9.29 5.97
N ALA A 319 -1.08 -7.98 5.78
CA ALA A 319 -1.55 -7.07 6.83
C ALA A 319 -2.94 -7.48 7.37
N ALA A 320 -3.87 -7.85 6.48
CA ALA A 320 -5.17 -8.38 6.86
C ALA A 320 -5.08 -9.76 7.55
N LEU A 321 -4.28 -10.68 7.01
CA LEU A 321 -4.08 -12.00 7.63
C LEU A 321 -3.46 -11.90 9.04
N GLY A 322 -2.54 -10.96 9.25
CA GLY A 322 -1.97 -10.67 10.56
C GLY A 322 -3.03 -10.18 11.54
N ALA A 323 -3.73 -9.10 11.20
CA ALA A 323 -4.79 -8.53 12.03
C ALA A 323 -5.90 -9.54 12.37
N SER A 324 -6.30 -10.38 11.41
CA SER A 324 -7.29 -11.46 11.61
C SER A 324 -6.90 -12.46 12.70
N ARG A 325 -5.60 -12.66 12.92
CA ARG A 325 -5.03 -13.63 13.87
C ARG A 325 -4.60 -13.01 15.20
N GLY A 326 -4.86 -11.72 15.41
CA GLY A 326 -4.31 -10.97 16.56
C GLY A 326 -2.78 -10.82 16.50
N ASP A 327 -2.23 -10.81 15.29
CA ASP A 327 -0.81 -10.75 15.01
C ASP A 327 -0.43 -9.34 14.55
N THR A 328 0.34 -8.61 15.35
CA THR A 328 0.86 -7.29 14.98
C THR A 328 2.08 -7.37 14.05
N LEU A 329 2.51 -8.59 13.68
CA LEU A 329 3.75 -8.92 12.97
C LEU A 329 5.04 -8.58 13.75
N ALA A 330 4.91 -7.94 14.93
CA ALA A 330 6.01 -7.48 15.75
C ALA A 330 6.99 -8.59 16.16
N ARG A 331 8.22 -8.17 16.45
CA ARG A 331 9.32 -9.00 16.94
C ARG A 331 9.85 -8.41 18.24
N THR A 332 9.11 -8.59 19.33
CA THR A 332 9.47 -8.06 20.66
C THR A 332 9.77 -9.14 21.70
N ALA A 333 9.61 -10.42 21.36
CA ALA A 333 9.88 -11.53 22.27
C ALA A 333 11.37 -11.89 22.28
N PHE A 334 12.13 -11.35 23.24
CA PHE A 334 13.54 -11.68 23.43
C PHE A 334 13.72 -13.13 23.89
N ASN A 335 14.62 -13.88 23.23
CA ASN A 335 14.85 -15.30 23.50
C ASN A 335 16.26 -15.61 24.06
N GLY A 336 17.01 -14.59 24.48
CA GLY A 336 18.40 -14.70 24.93
C GLY A 336 19.46 -14.53 23.83
N SER A 337 19.10 -14.71 22.55
CA SER A 337 20.00 -14.48 21.40
C SER A 337 19.50 -13.43 20.41
N GLY A 338 18.23 -13.04 20.49
CA GLY A 338 17.66 -11.93 19.75
C GLY A 338 16.14 -11.85 19.85
N TYR A 339 15.55 -10.97 19.05
CA TYR A 339 14.12 -10.77 19.04
C TYR A 339 13.42 -11.73 18.08
N SER A 340 12.52 -12.52 18.66
CA SER A 340 11.60 -13.41 17.96
C SER A 340 10.20 -12.79 17.86
N LYS A 341 9.36 -13.39 17.02
CA LYS A 341 7.99 -12.93 16.79
C LYS A 341 7.21 -12.85 18.10
N SER A 342 6.49 -11.74 18.30
CA SER A 342 5.64 -11.52 19.46
C SER A 342 4.48 -12.52 19.52
N GLN A 343 3.95 -12.75 20.72
CA GLN A 343 2.80 -13.64 20.89
C GLN A 343 1.55 -13.04 20.24
N LEU A 344 0.70 -13.90 19.70
CA LEU A 344 -0.64 -13.51 19.23
C LEU A 344 -1.45 -12.99 20.41
N GLN A 345 -2.23 -11.94 20.19
CA GLN A 345 -3.17 -11.44 21.19
C GLN A 345 -4.24 -12.50 21.48
N SER A 346 -4.62 -12.62 22.75
CA SER A 346 -5.58 -13.66 23.18
C SER A 346 -6.98 -13.39 22.63
N PRO A 347 -7.75 -14.44 22.24
CA PRO A 347 -9.15 -14.29 21.87
C PRO A 347 -9.95 -13.57 22.97
N GLY A 348 -10.79 -12.63 22.56
CA GLY A 348 -11.51 -11.69 23.43
C GLY A 348 -10.75 -10.38 23.67
N THR A 349 -9.45 -10.32 23.41
CA THR A 349 -8.59 -9.14 23.63
C THR A 349 -7.92 -8.62 22.36
N VAL A 350 -8.27 -9.15 21.18
CA VAL A 350 -7.63 -8.75 19.92
C VAL A 350 -7.88 -7.27 19.63
N ASN A 351 -6.84 -6.55 19.25
CA ASN A 351 -6.84 -5.12 19.01
C ASN A 351 -5.77 -4.77 17.97
N VAL A 352 -6.10 -5.01 16.69
CA VAL A 352 -5.17 -4.80 15.57
C VAL A 352 -5.86 -4.02 14.45
N ILE A 353 -5.16 -2.99 13.97
CA ILE A 353 -5.53 -2.19 12.81
C ILE A 353 -4.52 -2.47 11.69
N ALA A 354 -4.99 -2.56 10.45
CA ALA A 354 -4.18 -2.77 9.26
C ALA A 354 -4.64 -1.87 8.11
N ILE A 355 -3.70 -1.37 7.32
CA ILE A 355 -4.00 -0.88 5.98
C ILE A 355 -4.09 -2.08 5.05
N THR A 356 -5.25 -2.27 4.43
CA THR A 356 -5.53 -3.41 3.55
C THR A 356 -6.53 -3.03 2.45
N ASP A 357 -6.77 -3.91 1.50
CA ASP A 357 -7.81 -3.80 0.48
C ASP A 357 -9.12 -4.48 0.89
N VAL A 358 -10.24 -4.08 0.29
CA VAL A 358 -11.57 -4.62 0.62
C VAL A 358 -11.66 -6.15 0.37
N PRO A 359 -11.20 -6.70 -0.78
CA PRO A 359 -11.15 -8.16 -0.99
C PRO A 359 -10.38 -8.91 0.10
N SER A 360 -9.19 -8.42 0.50
CA SER A 360 -8.41 -9.00 1.61
C SER A 360 -9.14 -8.87 2.95
N ALA A 361 -9.81 -7.75 3.22
CA ALA A 361 -10.58 -7.55 4.44
C ALA A 361 -11.76 -8.53 4.54
N ASP A 362 -12.56 -8.67 3.48
CA ASP A 362 -13.68 -9.62 3.40
C ASP A 362 -13.16 -11.06 3.56
N ARG A 363 -12.10 -11.42 2.84
CA ARG A 363 -11.47 -12.76 2.87
C ARG A 363 -10.97 -13.17 4.26
N TYR A 364 -10.43 -12.23 5.04
CA TYR A 364 -9.88 -12.50 6.36
C TYR A 364 -10.78 -12.04 7.51
N GLY A 365 -12.00 -11.57 7.23
CA GLY A 365 -13.00 -11.20 8.23
C GLY A 365 -12.64 -9.97 9.07
N LEU A 366 -12.02 -8.97 8.45
CA LEU A 366 -11.77 -7.65 9.03
C LEU A 366 -12.99 -6.75 8.81
N THR A 367 -13.30 -5.90 9.78
CA THR A 367 -14.24 -4.80 9.55
C THR A 367 -13.49 -3.63 8.92
N MET A 368 -14.04 -3.02 7.87
CA MET A 368 -13.48 -1.79 7.29
C MET A 368 -14.03 -0.56 8.01
N ALA A 369 -13.14 0.31 8.50
CA ALA A 369 -13.53 1.57 9.14
C ALA A 369 -14.20 2.53 8.14
N LYS A 370 -15.18 3.29 8.63
CA LYS A 370 -15.87 4.33 7.88
C LYS A 370 -14.99 5.56 7.77
N LEU A 371 -14.63 5.94 6.55
CA LEU A 371 -13.78 7.11 6.29
C LEU A 371 -14.63 8.34 5.96
N ARG A 372 -14.19 9.51 6.43
CA ARG A 372 -14.84 10.79 6.15
C ARG A 372 -14.65 11.22 4.68
N ASN A 373 -15.73 11.31 3.91
CA ASN A 373 -15.69 11.85 2.54
C ASN A 373 -15.71 13.39 2.51
N GLY A 374 -15.65 14.00 1.32
CA GLY A 374 -15.65 15.46 1.14
C GLY A 374 -17.00 16.14 1.41
N ALA A 375 -18.10 15.37 1.54
CA ALA A 375 -19.38 15.86 2.07
C ALA A 375 -19.41 15.86 3.62
N GLY A 376 -18.43 15.22 4.27
CA GLY A 376 -18.32 15.10 5.72
C GLY A 376 -19.00 13.85 6.29
N GLU A 377 -19.53 12.97 5.44
CA GLU A 377 -20.16 11.70 5.82
C GLU A 377 -19.09 10.64 6.10
N PHE A 378 -19.37 9.72 7.04
CA PHE A 378 -18.49 8.59 7.33
C PHE A 378 -19.00 7.33 6.62
N VAL A 379 -18.25 6.87 5.62
CA VAL A 379 -18.68 5.86 4.65
C VAL A 379 -17.77 4.64 4.72
N ALA A 380 -18.35 3.43 4.74
CA ALA A 380 -17.63 2.15 4.60
C ALA A 380 -17.59 1.74 3.12
N PRO A 381 -16.58 0.98 2.65
CA PRO A 381 -16.38 0.63 1.24
C PRO A 381 -17.32 -0.49 0.75
N THR A 382 -18.62 -0.24 0.74
CA THR A 382 -19.62 -1.12 0.13
C THR A 382 -19.69 -0.94 -1.39
N SER A 383 -20.27 -1.91 -2.11
CA SER A 383 -20.50 -1.81 -3.56
C SER A 383 -21.20 -0.50 -3.97
N ASP A 384 -22.26 -0.10 -3.25
CA ASP A 384 -23.00 1.14 -3.53
C ASP A 384 -22.12 2.39 -3.31
N SER A 385 -21.32 2.41 -2.25
CA SER A 385 -20.44 3.54 -1.94
C SER A 385 -19.28 3.69 -2.92
N MET A 386 -18.75 2.56 -3.41
CA MET A 386 -17.73 2.55 -4.46
C MET A 386 -18.34 2.95 -5.80
N ALA A 387 -19.58 2.54 -6.09
CA ALA A 387 -20.28 2.96 -7.30
C ALA A 387 -20.57 4.48 -7.30
N ALA A 388 -21.00 5.03 -6.16
CA ALA A 388 -21.16 6.48 -5.97
C ALA A 388 -19.83 7.24 -6.12
N ALA A 389 -18.72 6.68 -5.64
CA ALA A 389 -17.39 7.24 -5.84
C ALA A 389 -16.98 7.23 -7.32
N VAL A 390 -17.12 6.10 -8.02
CA VAL A 390 -16.82 5.97 -9.47
C VAL A 390 -17.66 6.93 -10.31
N ALA A 391 -18.95 7.10 -9.99
CA ALA A 391 -19.83 8.07 -10.65
C ALA A 391 -19.38 9.54 -10.46
N SER A 392 -18.56 9.82 -9.45
CA SER A 392 -17.98 11.15 -9.18
C SER A 392 -16.56 11.36 -9.74
N MET A 393 -15.97 10.33 -10.36
CA MET A 393 -14.64 10.41 -10.97
C MET A 393 -14.67 11.18 -12.29
N LYS A 394 -13.52 11.73 -12.66
CA LYS A 394 -13.32 12.41 -13.95
C LYS A 394 -12.23 11.70 -14.74
N ALA A 395 -12.44 11.59 -16.06
CA ALA A 395 -11.42 11.11 -16.97
C ALA A 395 -10.25 12.11 -17.06
N ASN A 396 -9.02 11.60 -17.09
CA ASN A 396 -7.84 12.39 -17.45
C ASN A 396 -7.70 12.53 -18.98
N SER A 397 -6.63 13.15 -19.45
CA SER A 397 -6.34 13.33 -20.89
C SER A 397 -6.16 12.03 -21.68
N ALA A 398 -5.89 10.90 -21.01
CA ALA A 398 -5.83 9.57 -21.61
C ALA A 398 -7.18 8.81 -21.53
N GLY A 399 -8.24 9.44 -21.01
CA GLY A 399 -9.57 8.84 -20.85
C GLY A 399 -9.78 8.04 -19.56
N LEU A 400 -8.78 7.91 -18.70
CA LEU A 400 -8.86 7.09 -17.49
C LEU A 400 -9.53 7.87 -16.36
N LEU A 401 -10.60 7.32 -15.77
CA LEU A 401 -11.20 7.82 -14.54
C LEU A 401 -10.16 7.86 -13.42
N GLN A 402 -9.97 9.03 -12.82
CA GLN A 402 -9.05 9.24 -11.71
C GLN A 402 -9.78 9.13 -10.37
N PRO A 403 -9.17 8.51 -9.34
CA PRO A 403 -9.69 8.55 -7.98
C PRO A 403 -9.97 9.99 -7.53
N ASN A 404 -11.09 10.19 -6.82
CA ASN A 404 -11.53 11.52 -6.38
C ASN A 404 -11.62 11.56 -4.84
N PRO A 405 -10.49 11.63 -4.13
CA PRO A 405 -10.47 11.59 -2.66
C PRO A 405 -11.16 12.79 -2.00
N THR A 406 -11.41 13.87 -2.74
CA THR A 406 -12.13 15.07 -2.27
C THR A 406 -13.61 15.09 -2.64
N THR A 407 -14.14 13.96 -3.14
CA THR A 407 -15.51 13.86 -3.64
C THR A 407 -16.55 14.27 -2.60
N LYS A 408 -17.53 15.05 -3.05
CA LYS A 408 -18.70 15.49 -2.28
C LYS A 408 -19.98 14.76 -2.69
N ALA A 409 -19.86 13.69 -3.49
CA ALA A 409 -20.99 12.82 -3.80
C ALA A 409 -21.44 12.11 -2.51
N SER A 410 -22.73 12.21 -2.19
CA SER A 410 -23.29 11.58 -0.99
C SER A 410 -23.12 10.05 -1.06
N GLY A 411 -22.74 9.45 0.06
CA GLY A 411 -22.49 8.02 0.19
C GLY A 411 -21.22 7.52 -0.52
N ALA A 412 -20.42 8.38 -1.16
CA ALA A 412 -19.21 7.95 -1.87
C ALA A 412 -18.06 7.59 -0.93
N TYR A 413 -17.44 6.41 -1.15
CA TYR A 413 -16.23 6.01 -0.42
C TYR A 413 -14.97 6.65 -1.03
N PRO A 414 -14.17 7.42 -0.24
CA PRO A 414 -13.20 8.35 -0.81
C PRO A 414 -11.97 7.70 -1.46
N LEU A 415 -11.62 6.44 -1.13
CA LEU A 415 -10.39 5.80 -1.64
C LEU A 415 -10.63 4.83 -2.82
N THR A 416 -11.85 4.81 -3.35
CA THR A 416 -12.23 3.94 -4.48
C THR A 416 -11.35 4.19 -5.70
N THR A 417 -10.85 3.11 -6.32
CA THR A 417 -9.91 3.15 -7.46
C THR A 417 -10.39 2.23 -8.59
N VAL A 418 -10.39 2.76 -9.82
CA VAL A 418 -10.54 1.95 -11.04
C VAL A 418 -9.14 1.48 -11.46
N LEU A 419 -8.98 0.19 -11.68
CA LEU A 419 -7.71 -0.45 -12.08
C LEU A 419 -7.70 -0.69 -13.58
N TYR A 420 -6.58 -0.35 -14.23
CA TYR A 420 -6.44 -0.38 -15.68
C TYR A 420 -5.41 -1.40 -16.13
N ALA A 421 -5.80 -2.27 -17.05
CA ALA A 421 -4.86 -3.01 -17.87
C ALA A 421 -4.30 -2.07 -18.94
N ALA A 422 -2.98 -2.02 -19.07
CA ALA A 422 -2.25 -1.17 -20.00
C ALA A 422 -1.29 -2.01 -20.86
N VAL A 423 -1.27 -1.77 -22.17
CA VAL A 423 -0.35 -2.44 -23.12
C VAL A 423 0.31 -1.45 -24.07
N ASN A 424 1.57 -1.68 -24.42
CA ASN A 424 2.28 -0.97 -25.48
C ASN A 424 2.06 -1.72 -26.81
N ARG A 425 1.19 -1.20 -27.68
CA ARG A 425 0.81 -1.91 -28.91
C ARG A 425 1.96 -2.10 -29.91
N ALA A 426 3.04 -1.32 -29.81
CA ALA A 426 4.19 -1.45 -30.70
C ALA A 426 5.05 -2.69 -30.39
N THR A 427 5.02 -3.21 -29.16
CA THR A 427 5.88 -4.33 -28.74
C THR A 427 5.17 -5.69 -28.80
N LEU A 428 3.84 -5.72 -28.93
CA LEU A 428 3.05 -6.96 -28.92
C LEU A 428 3.26 -7.82 -30.18
N SER A 429 3.73 -9.06 -29.99
CA SER A 429 3.66 -10.11 -31.02
C SER A 429 2.22 -10.53 -31.35
N ALA A 430 2.05 -11.29 -32.43
CA ALA A 430 0.76 -11.86 -32.78
C ALA A 430 0.20 -12.83 -31.71
N GLY A 431 1.08 -13.50 -30.95
CA GLY A 431 0.68 -14.32 -29.79
C GLY A 431 0.17 -13.44 -28.64
N ALA A 432 0.99 -12.47 -28.22
CA ALA A 432 0.65 -11.53 -27.14
C ALA A 432 -0.64 -10.73 -27.42
N ARG A 433 -0.85 -10.28 -28.68
CA ARG A 433 -2.10 -9.59 -29.08
C ARG A 433 -3.35 -10.45 -28.87
N ARG A 434 -3.29 -11.76 -29.18
CA ARG A 434 -4.40 -12.69 -28.96
C ARG A 434 -4.62 -12.90 -27.46
N ALA A 435 -3.57 -13.33 -26.75
CA ALA A 435 -3.65 -13.58 -25.31
C ALA A 435 -4.18 -12.37 -24.52
N TYR A 436 -3.62 -11.19 -24.71
CA TYR A 436 -4.11 -9.98 -24.03
C TYR A 436 -5.53 -9.57 -24.46
N SER A 437 -5.92 -9.81 -25.72
CA SER A 437 -7.33 -9.61 -26.14
C SER A 437 -8.29 -10.58 -25.45
N ASP A 438 -7.89 -11.85 -25.30
CA ASP A 438 -8.69 -12.88 -24.62
C ASP A 438 -8.86 -12.57 -23.13
N LEU A 439 -7.75 -12.21 -22.45
CA LEU A 439 -7.75 -11.74 -21.05
C LEU A 439 -8.64 -10.51 -20.85
N LEU A 440 -8.52 -9.49 -21.70
CA LEU A 440 -9.39 -8.31 -21.64
C LEU A 440 -10.85 -8.67 -21.90
N THR A 441 -11.13 -9.54 -22.87
CA THR A 441 -12.50 -9.99 -23.17
C THR A 441 -13.11 -10.71 -21.96
N TYR A 442 -12.35 -11.59 -21.30
CA TYR A 442 -12.77 -12.28 -20.08
C TYR A 442 -13.01 -11.30 -18.93
N ALA A 443 -12.05 -10.42 -18.65
CA ALA A 443 -12.15 -9.37 -17.64
C ALA A 443 -13.31 -8.41 -17.89
N GLY A 444 -13.72 -8.18 -19.16
CA GLY A 444 -14.90 -7.39 -19.52
C GLY A 444 -16.22 -8.15 -19.52
N THR A 445 -16.22 -9.48 -19.30
CA THR A 445 -17.40 -10.35 -19.44
C THR A 445 -17.57 -11.35 -18.29
N LEU A 446 -17.11 -12.59 -18.44
CA LEU A 446 -17.28 -13.67 -17.46
C LEU A 446 -16.59 -13.35 -16.13
N GLY A 447 -15.42 -12.73 -16.19
CA GLY A 447 -14.65 -12.27 -15.03
C GLY A 447 -15.32 -11.17 -14.21
N GLN A 448 -16.47 -10.63 -14.63
CA GLN A 448 -17.26 -9.65 -13.86
C GLN A 448 -18.41 -10.30 -13.07
N GLN A 449 -18.58 -11.62 -13.14
CA GLN A 449 -19.51 -12.32 -12.25
C GLN A 449 -18.90 -12.41 -10.86
N GLN A 450 -19.50 -11.76 -9.87
CA GLN A 450 -19.07 -11.88 -8.47
C GLN A 450 -19.28 -13.31 -7.92
N GLY A 451 -18.36 -13.74 -7.06
CA GLY A 451 -18.50 -14.95 -6.24
C GLY A 451 -17.17 -15.62 -5.90
N THR A 452 -17.27 -16.78 -5.28
CA THR A 452 -16.14 -17.55 -4.72
C THR A 452 -15.63 -18.68 -5.63
N ARG A 453 -16.16 -18.83 -6.85
CA ARG A 453 -15.74 -19.89 -7.78
C ARG A 453 -14.50 -19.46 -8.59
N PRO A 454 -13.62 -20.41 -8.96
CA PRO A 454 -12.60 -20.19 -9.98
C PRO A 454 -13.13 -19.44 -11.21
N GLY A 455 -12.50 -18.31 -11.56
CA GLY A 455 -12.88 -17.44 -12.67
C GLY A 455 -13.82 -16.29 -12.33
N GLN A 456 -14.47 -16.29 -11.16
CA GLN A 456 -15.34 -15.20 -10.72
C GLN A 456 -14.55 -14.03 -10.13
N LEU A 457 -15.13 -12.83 -10.16
CA LEU A 457 -14.63 -11.68 -9.42
C LEU A 457 -14.83 -11.94 -7.91
N PRO A 458 -13.78 -11.89 -7.07
CA PRO A 458 -13.95 -12.07 -5.64
C PRO A 458 -14.88 -11.02 -5.01
N GLU A 459 -15.42 -11.32 -3.84
CA GLU A 459 -16.08 -10.31 -2.99
C GLU A 459 -15.09 -9.19 -2.60
N GLY A 460 -15.61 -8.05 -2.15
CA GLY A 460 -14.85 -6.82 -1.91
C GLY A 460 -14.49 -6.00 -3.17
N TYR A 461 -14.45 -6.61 -4.37
CA TYR A 461 -14.38 -5.86 -5.64
C TYR A 461 -15.78 -5.36 -6.06
N LEU A 462 -15.85 -4.21 -6.72
CA LEU A 462 -17.06 -3.73 -7.40
C LEU A 462 -17.02 -4.15 -8.90
N PRO A 463 -18.04 -4.88 -9.42
CA PRO A 463 -18.16 -5.15 -10.84
C PRO A 463 -18.19 -3.88 -11.69
N LEU A 464 -17.52 -3.92 -12.83
CA LEU A 464 -17.51 -2.86 -13.82
C LEU A 464 -18.94 -2.51 -14.28
N THR A 465 -19.23 -1.22 -14.33
CA THR A 465 -20.46 -0.71 -14.94
C THR A 465 -20.56 -1.13 -16.40
N LEU A 466 -21.77 -1.18 -16.96
CA LEU A 466 -21.98 -1.54 -18.37
C LEU A 466 -21.14 -0.66 -19.33
N GLU A 467 -20.94 0.61 -19.00
CA GLU A 467 -20.10 1.51 -19.77
C GLU A 467 -18.62 1.12 -19.71
N LEU A 468 -18.06 0.90 -18.52
CA LEU A 468 -16.67 0.46 -18.38
C LEU A 468 -16.45 -0.89 -19.08
N ARG A 469 -17.40 -1.83 -18.98
CA ARG A 469 -17.35 -3.11 -19.71
C ARG A 469 -17.30 -2.92 -21.23
N ARG A 470 -18.06 -1.97 -21.80
CA ARG A 470 -17.97 -1.64 -23.24
C ARG A 470 -16.58 -1.13 -23.61
N GLN A 471 -15.96 -0.32 -22.75
CA GLN A 471 -14.59 0.17 -22.96
C GLN A 471 -13.57 -0.99 -22.95
N VAL A 472 -13.72 -1.99 -22.08
CA VAL A 472 -12.86 -3.20 -22.10
C VAL A 472 -13.01 -3.97 -23.40
N THR A 473 -14.24 -4.23 -23.86
CA THR A 473 -14.47 -4.96 -25.12
C THR A 473 -13.93 -4.21 -26.34
N ALA A 474 -14.07 -2.87 -26.37
CA ALA A 474 -13.48 -2.05 -27.42
C ALA A 474 -11.94 -2.07 -27.39
N ALA A 475 -11.34 -1.99 -26.20
CA ALA A 475 -9.89 -2.09 -26.04
C ALA A 475 -9.37 -3.48 -26.44
N ALA A 476 -10.04 -4.57 -26.07
CA ALA A 476 -9.70 -5.93 -26.47
C ALA A 476 -9.64 -6.06 -28.01
N ALA A 477 -10.67 -5.58 -28.71
CA ALA A 477 -10.70 -5.59 -30.18
C ALA A 477 -9.54 -4.79 -30.80
N LEU A 478 -9.17 -3.63 -30.22
CA LEU A 478 -8.02 -2.84 -30.67
C LEU A 478 -6.67 -3.51 -30.37
N VAL A 479 -6.56 -4.27 -29.27
CA VAL A 479 -5.35 -5.02 -28.90
C VAL A 479 -5.14 -6.24 -29.81
N ALA A 480 -6.20 -6.91 -30.25
CA ALA A 480 -6.11 -8.02 -31.21
C ALA A 480 -5.48 -7.60 -32.56
N VAL A 481 -5.74 -6.36 -33.00
CA VAL A 481 -5.33 -5.85 -34.31
C VAL A 481 -3.90 -5.27 -34.28
N ALA A 482 -3.07 -5.69 -35.23
CA ALA A 482 -1.73 -5.15 -35.43
C ALA A 482 -1.76 -3.64 -35.74
N LEU A 483 -0.77 -2.89 -35.25
CA LEU A 483 -0.54 -1.55 -35.77
C LEU A 483 -0.09 -1.63 -37.25
N PRO A 484 -0.48 -0.66 -38.10
CA PRO A 484 0.02 -0.59 -39.46
C PRO A 484 1.55 -0.44 -39.44
N SER A 485 2.25 -1.29 -40.18
CA SER A 485 3.70 -1.20 -40.28
C SER A 485 4.09 0.05 -41.05
N THR A 486 4.74 1.00 -40.38
CA THR A 486 5.46 2.08 -41.04
C THR A 486 6.78 1.55 -41.58
N THR A 487 6.71 0.61 -42.53
CA THR A 487 7.88 0.18 -43.30
C THR A 487 8.43 1.41 -44.00
N PRO A 488 9.66 1.86 -43.72
CA PRO A 488 10.24 2.95 -44.48
C PRO A 488 10.34 2.51 -45.94
N THR A 489 9.83 3.32 -46.87
CA THR A 489 10.03 3.12 -48.31
C THR A 489 11.53 2.90 -48.53
N PRO A 490 11.95 1.83 -49.23
CA PRO A 490 13.37 1.59 -49.45
C PRO A 490 13.97 2.81 -50.14
N THR A 491 14.98 3.41 -49.52
CA THR A 491 15.75 4.51 -50.13
C THR A 491 16.18 4.07 -51.52
N PRO A 492 15.85 4.82 -52.59
CA PRO A 492 16.20 4.41 -53.94
C PRO A 492 17.72 4.22 -54.02
N THR A 493 18.14 3.03 -54.44
CA THR A 493 19.56 2.73 -54.65
C THR A 493 20.16 3.79 -55.58
N PRO A 494 21.21 4.53 -55.17
CA PRO A 494 21.78 5.56 -56.03
C PRO A 494 22.27 4.91 -57.33
N THR A 495 21.75 5.39 -58.46
CA THR A 495 22.22 5.00 -59.79
C THR A 495 23.73 5.23 -59.86
N PRO A 496 24.54 4.25 -60.32
CA PRO A 496 25.98 4.41 -60.38
C PRO A 496 26.34 5.57 -61.33
N THR A 497 26.97 6.61 -60.76
CA THR A 497 27.54 7.73 -61.53
C THR A 497 28.57 7.19 -62.53
N PRO A 498 28.52 7.58 -63.81
CA PRO A 498 29.50 7.13 -64.78
C PRO A 498 30.91 7.62 -64.41
N THR A 499 31.87 6.69 -64.35
CA THR A 499 33.27 6.97 -64.06
C THR A 499 33.86 7.94 -65.09
N PRO A 500 34.45 9.09 -64.68
CA PRO A 500 35.08 10.01 -65.61
C PRO A 500 36.36 9.42 -66.21
N THR A 501 36.53 9.60 -67.53
CA THR A 501 37.72 9.17 -68.29
C THR A 501 38.99 9.87 -67.78
N PRO A 502 40.11 9.15 -67.57
CA PRO A 502 41.34 9.76 -67.07
C PRO A 502 42.00 10.68 -68.12
N THR A 503 42.33 11.90 -67.70
CA THR A 503 43.12 12.87 -68.48
C THR A 503 44.60 12.47 -68.47
N PRO A 504 45.34 12.52 -69.60
CA PRO A 504 46.74 12.11 -69.65
C PRO A 504 47.66 13.03 -68.84
N SER A 505 48.53 12.40 -68.04
CA SER A 505 49.58 13.07 -67.25
C SER A 505 50.73 13.54 -68.14
N GLN A 506 51.32 14.70 -67.82
CA GLN A 506 52.60 15.15 -68.39
C GLN A 506 53.71 15.20 -67.34
N THR A 507 54.93 14.95 -67.83
CA THR A 507 56.14 14.55 -67.10
C THR A 507 56.73 15.65 -66.19
N PRO A 508 57.30 15.32 -65.02
CA PRO A 508 57.94 16.28 -64.13
C PRO A 508 59.42 16.57 -64.48
N THR A 509 59.90 17.75 -64.09
CA THR A 509 61.32 18.18 -64.15
C THR A 509 61.70 18.85 -62.82
N PRO A 510 62.93 18.69 -62.26
CA PRO A 510 63.05 18.54 -60.80
C PRO A 510 63.83 19.62 -60.01
N SER A 511 63.56 19.64 -58.70
CA SER A 511 64.45 19.95 -57.55
C SER A 511 65.05 21.37 -57.38
N GLN A 512 64.96 21.91 -56.16
CA GLN A 512 66.10 22.07 -55.21
C GLN A 512 65.59 22.60 -53.84
N GLN A 513 66.24 22.14 -52.77
CA GLN A 513 66.12 22.58 -51.35
C GLN A 513 67.33 23.51 -51.07
N PRO A 514 67.28 24.62 -50.27
CA PRO A 514 67.26 24.48 -48.80
C PRO A 514 66.76 25.63 -47.88
N THR A 515 66.46 25.24 -46.63
CA THR A 515 66.67 25.93 -45.32
C THR A 515 66.62 27.46 -45.18
N SER A 516 65.81 27.99 -44.24
CA SER A 516 66.22 28.35 -42.85
C SER A 516 65.30 29.41 -42.21
N ASP A 517 64.96 29.21 -40.94
CA ASP A 517 64.48 30.25 -40.00
C ASP A 517 65.68 31.19 -39.66
N PRO A 518 65.52 32.52 -39.50
CA PRO A 518 65.15 33.06 -38.18
C PRO A 518 64.31 34.34 -38.15
N GLY A 519 63.30 34.36 -37.28
CA GLY A 519 63.22 35.41 -36.24
C GLY A 519 62.67 36.81 -36.58
N PRO A 520 62.58 37.71 -35.58
CA PRO A 520 61.55 38.76 -35.53
C PRO A 520 62.09 40.20 -35.64
N SER A 521 61.20 41.17 -35.91
CA SER A 521 61.23 42.50 -35.26
C SER A 521 59.97 43.35 -35.49
N TYR A 522 59.62 44.11 -34.46
CA TYR A 522 58.93 45.42 -34.40
C TYR A 522 58.95 46.27 -35.69
N GLY A 523 57.98 47.16 -35.95
CA GLY A 523 56.82 47.63 -35.16
C GLY A 523 56.40 49.05 -35.60
N THR A 524 55.36 49.63 -35.00
CA THR A 524 54.88 51.05 -35.16
C THR A 524 54.44 51.44 -36.61
N ASP A 525 53.50 52.36 -36.87
CA ASP A 525 53.12 53.55 -36.11
C ASP A 525 51.65 54.00 -36.38
N THR A 526 51.00 54.49 -35.31
CA THR A 526 50.08 55.65 -35.16
C THR A 526 49.03 56.10 -36.19
N GLY A 527 47.90 56.60 -35.64
CA GLY A 527 46.99 57.59 -36.24
C GLY A 527 45.51 57.27 -36.00
N THR A 528 44.89 57.58 -34.85
CA THR A 528 44.17 58.85 -34.52
C THR A 528 43.16 59.30 -35.60
N ASP A 529 41.92 59.67 -35.30
CA ASP A 529 41.42 60.37 -34.09
C ASP A 529 39.87 60.28 -33.93
N THR A 530 39.34 60.52 -32.71
CA THR A 530 38.00 61.07 -32.29
C THR A 530 36.67 60.62 -32.98
N SER A 531 35.45 60.64 -32.41
CA SER A 531 34.83 60.94 -31.08
C SER A 531 33.34 60.46 -31.15
N THR A 532 32.44 60.44 -30.14
CA THR A 532 32.42 60.79 -28.70
C THR A 532 31.32 59.97 -27.99
N GLY A 533 31.49 59.66 -26.70
CA GLY A 533 30.39 59.56 -25.71
C GLY A 533 29.64 58.21 -25.58
N GLY A 534 29.52 57.62 -24.38
CA GLY A 534 30.15 57.98 -23.11
C GLY A 534 29.53 57.29 -21.88
N SER A 535 30.41 56.83 -20.98
CA SER A 535 30.22 56.54 -19.53
C SER A 535 29.13 55.53 -19.09
N GLY A 536 29.37 54.62 -18.13
CA GLY A 536 30.60 54.28 -17.37
C GLY A 536 30.35 53.01 -16.54
N SER A 537 31.31 52.08 -16.36
CA SER A 537 32.32 52.03 -15.28
C SER A 537 31.74 51.98 -13.84
N ASP A 538 32.28 51.27 -12.85
CA ASP A 538 33.54 50.51 -12.72
C ASP A 538 33.34 49.40 -11.64
N SER A 539 33.79 48.16 -11.83
CA SER A 539 35.13 47.60 -11.53
C SER A 539 35.38 47.17 -10.07
N SER A 540 35.80 45.91 -9.90
CA SER A 540 36.49 45.40 -8.71
C SER A 540 38.00 45.63 -8.79
N PRO A 541 38.66 45.77 -7.62
CA PRO A 541 39.97 45.14 -7.38
C PRO A 541 40.07 44.53 -5.95
N ASP A 542 41.05 43.70 -5.57
CA ASP A 542 41.98 42.78 -6.27
C ASP A 542 42.70 41.90 -5.20
N ALA A 543 43.31 40.79 -5.63
CA ALA A 543 44.43 40.05 -5.00
C ALA A 543 44.26 39.34 -3.63
N SER A 544 45.10 38.36 -3.25
CA SER A 544 45.80 37.26 -3.97
C SER A 544 46.63 36.45 -2.95
N SER A 545 46.51 35.12 -2.89
CA SER A 545 47.49 34.21 -2.24
C SER A 545 47.25 32.75 -2.65
N GLY A 546 48.22 32.10 -3.32
CA GLY A 546 48.32 30.63 -3.42
C GLY A 546 49.16 30.03 -2.27
N PRO A 547 49.57 28.74 -2.31
CA PRO A 547 49.69 27.87 -3.49
C PRO A 547 49.08 26.44 -3.36
N SER A 548 49.15 25.68 -4.45
CA SER A 548 48.56 24.34 -4.64
C SER A 548 49.46 23.17 -4.18
N THR A 549 48.85 22.02 -3.84
CA THR A 549 49.40 20.65 -4.08
C THR A 549 48.27 19.60 -4.04
N PRO A 550 48.44 18.39 -4.62
CA PRO A 550 47.30 17.61 -5.14
C PRO A 550 46.79 16.50 -4.21
N VAL A 551 45.53 16.10 -4.41
CA VAL A 551 45.01 14.80 -3.94
C VAL A 551 44.33 14.03 -5.06
N THR A 552 44.80 12.80 -5.21
CA THR A 552 44.47 11.78 -6.22
C THR A 552 43.00 11.39 -6.23
N SER A 553 42.47 11.11 -7.43
CA SER A 553 41.17 10.48 -7.64
C SER A 553 41.09 9.07 -7.02
N ALA A 554 40.11 8.84 -6.16
CA ALA A 554 39.80 7.52 -5.62
C ALA A 554 38.99 6.68 -6.65
N PRO A 555 39.23 5.36 -6.78
CA PRO A 555 38.54 4.51 -7.75
C PRO A 555 37.12 4.13 -7.30
N ALA A 556 36.27 3.80 -8.28
CA ALA A 556 34.90 3.33 -8.06
C ALA A 556 34.86 1.96 -7.32
N PRO A 557 33.83 1.68 -6.50
CA PRO A 557 33.74 0.44 -5.75
C PRO A 557 33.46 -0.78 -6.66
N THR A 558 34.29 -1.80 -6.51
CA THR A 558 34.16 -3.09 -7.20
C THR A 558 32.93 -3.86 -6.72
N VAL A 559 32.07 -4.28 -7.65
CA VAL A 559 30.92 -5.15 -7.38
C VAL A 559 31.39 -6.60 -7.16
N LEU A 560 31.04 -7.22 -6.02
CA LEU A 560 31.21 -8.67 -5.83
C LEU A 560 30.15 -9.44 -6.64
N PRO A 561 30.50 -10.59 -7.26
CA PRO A 561 29.53 -11.44 -7.95
C PRO A 561 28.61 -12.17 -6.97
N SER A 562 27.31 -12.24 -7.29
CA SER A 562 26.35 -13.07 -6.54
C SER A 562 26.63 -14.56 -6.72
N PRO A 563 26.48 -15.40 -5.67
CA PRO A 563 26.62 -16.84 -5.80
C PRO A 563 25.42 -17.42 -6.58
N SER A 564 25.73 -18.10 -7.69
CA SER A 564 24.75 -18.84 -8.48
C SER A 564 24.39 -20.15 -7.78
N ALA A 565 23.09 -20.41 -7.55
CA ALA A 565 22.60 -21.66 -7.00
C ALA A 565 21.43 -22.19 -7.84
N SER A 566 21.72 -23.14 -8.73
CA SER A 566 20.70 -23.87 -9.49
C SER A 566 19.97 -24.87 -8.59
N PRO A 567 18.62 -24.83 -8.51
CA PRO A 567 17.86 -25.91 -7.88
C PRO A 567 17.64 -27.05 -8.89
N THR A 568 18.41 -28.14 -8.76
CA THR A 568 18.09 -29.41 -9.43
C THR A 568 16.84 -30.01 -8.77
N THR A 569 15.91 -30.48 -9.59
CA THR A 569 14.60 -30.97 -9.15
C THR A 569 14.60 -32.43 -8.69
N THR A 570 13.91 -32.70 -7.58
CA THR A 570 13.16 -33.96 -7.34
C THR A 570 11.94 -33.67 -6.46
N PRO A 571 10.69 -33.84 -6.95
CA PRO A 571 9.50 -33.68 -6.13
C PRO A 571 9.22 -34.95 -5.33
N VAL A 572 9.22 -34.87 -4.00
CA VAL A 572 8.75 -35.95 -3.12
C VAL A 572 7.24 -35.81 -2.93
N SER A 573 6.49 -36.81 -3.41
CA SER A 573 5.04 -36.90 -3.24
C SER A 573 4.68 -37.30 -1.80
N THR A 574 3.99 -36.43 -1.07
CA THR A 574 3.36 -36.76 0.22
C THR A 574 1.86 -36.97 0.03
N GLY A 575 1.42 -38.22 0.13
CA GLY A 575 0.01 -38.59 0.12
C GLY A 575 -0.74 -38.18 1.40
N PRO A 576 -2.08 -38.24 1.41
CA PRO A 576 -2.89 -37.83 2.55
C PRO A 576 -2.69 -38.76 3.75
N VAL A 577 -2.45 -38.18 4.93
CA VAL A 577 -2.22 -38.93 6.18
C VAL A 577 -3.56 -39.14 6.91
N THR A 578 -4.03 -40.38 6.94
CA THR A 578 -5.18 -40.79 7.76
C THR A 578 -4.78 -40.84 9.24
N PRO A 579 -5.53 -40.21 10.17
CA PRO A 579 -5.22 -40.31 11.59
C PRO A 579 -5.68 -41.67 12.15
N LEU A 580 -4.74 -42.58 12.42
CA LEU A 580 -4.97 -43.72 13.30
C LEU A 580 -4.85 -43.26 14.76
N LEU A 581 -5.89 -43.49 15.57
CA LEU A 581 -5.72 -43.55 17.03
C LEU A 581 -5.08 -44.90 17.39
N THR A 582 -3.88 -44.87 17.97
CA THR A 582 -3.29 -46.00 18.69
C THR A 582 -2.73 -45.54 20.02
N ALA A 583 -3.34 -46.02 21.12
CA ALA A 583 -2.81 -45.84 22.46
C ALA A 583 -1.60 -46.76 22.69
N GLY A 584 -0.57 -46.24 23.37
CA GLY A 584 0.63 -47.00 23.75
C GLY A 584 0.96 -46.81 25.23
N LEU A 585 0.90 -47.89 26.00
CA LEU A 585 1.18 -47.95 27.44
C LEU A 585 2.62 -48.39 27.72
N SER A 586 3.31 -47.71 28.64
CA SER A 586 4.35 -48.19 29.57
C SER A 586 5.08 -46.98 30.18
N GLY A 587 5.50 -46.89 31.44
CA GLY A 587 5.37 -47.64 32.70
C GLY A 587 6.02 -46.71 33.78
N HIS A 588 5.78 -46.75 35.09
CA HIS A 588 5.59 -47.85 36.04
C HIS A 588 4.74 -47.37 37.24
N GLY A 589 4.18 -48.30 38.03
CA GLY A 589 3.55 -48.00 39.34
C GLY A 589 4.57 -47.88 40.50
N PRO A 590 4.14 -47.86 41.79
CA PRO A 590 2.97 -48.60 42.28
C PRO A 590 2.07 -47.93 43.36
N LEU A 591 1.04 -48.71 43.75
CA LEU A 591 0.43 -48.87 45.08
C LEU A 591 -0.88 -48.15 45.46
N VAL A 592 -1.70 -48.87 46.25
CA VAL A 592 -2.89 -48.47 47.05
C VAL A 592 -4.29 -48.50 46.37
N THR A 593 -4.94 -49.68 46.42
CA THR A 593 -6.34 -50.01 46.91
C THR A 593 -7.54 -49.04 46.71
N LEU A 594 -8.82 -49.46 46.54
CA LEU A 594 -9.51 -50.77 46.42
C LEU A 594 -11.01 -50.58 46.05
N ILE A 595 -11.56 -51.38 45.11
CA ILE A 595 -12.94 -51.91 44.94
C ILE A 595 -14.19 -51.06 45.31
N LEU A 596 -15.15 -50.92 44.35
CA LEU A 596 -16.55 -51.46 44.32
C LEU A 596 -17.34 -50.76 43.18
N GLY A 597 -18.20 -51.36 42.35
CA GLY A 597 -18.63 -52.74 42.08
C GLY A 597 -19.39 -52.82 40.73
N MET A 598 -19.65 -54.02 40.21
CA MET A 598 -20.20 -54.25 38.85
C MET A 598 -21.76 -54.28 38.75
N ALA A 599 -22.24 -54.22 37.50
CA ALA A 599 -23.54 -54.69 36.96
C ALA A 599 -24.74 -53.74 37.18
N THR A 600 -25.62 -53.50 36.20
CA THR A 600 -26.21 -54.45 35.23
C THR A 600 -26.63 -53.79 33.91
N ALA A 601 -26.71 -54.60 32.85
CA ALA A 601 -27.53 -54.31 31.66
C ALA A 601 -28.48 -55.49 31.40
N LEU A 602 -29.76 -55.23 31.09
CA LEU A 602 -30.58 -55.95 30.10
C LEU A 602 -32.03 -55.40 30.05
N SER A 603 -32.63 -55.42 28.84
CA SER A 603 -34.09 -55.40 28.57
C SER A 603 -34.88 -54.12 28.95
N ALA A 604 -35.76 -53.55 28.12
CA ALA A 604 -36.64 -54.15 27.12
C ALA A 604 -37.15 -53.10 26.10
N ALA A 605 -37.70 -53.57 24.98
CA ALA A 605 -38.42 -52.74 24.00
C ALA A 605 -39.74 -53.42 23.55
N ALA A 606 -40.69 -52.58 23.13
CA ALA A 606 -41.94 -52.87 22.39
C ALA A 606 -43.24 -53.15 23.18
N LEU A 607 -44.35 -52.60 22.61
CA LEU A 607 -45.80 -52.85 22.86
C LEU A 607 -46.35 -52.32 24.20
N LEU A 608 -47.51 -51.64 24.32
CA LEU A 608 -48.57 -51.11 23.42
C LEU A 608 -48.93 -49.68 23.96
N GLY A 609 -49.63 -48.74 23.32
CA GLY A 609 -50.73 -48.79 22.36
C GLY A 609 -52.01 -48.22 23.00
N LEU A 610 -52.76 -47.37 22.27
CA LEU A 610 -54.05 -46.71 22.64
C LEU A 610 -54.02 -45.52 23.63
N SER A 611 -54.15 -44.30 23.09
CA SER A 611 -55.37 -43.50 23.27
C SER A 611 -55.40 -42.29 22.31
N ARG A 612 -56.53 -42.06 21.64
CA ARG A 612 -56.80 -40.84 20.86
C ARG A 612 -58.31 -40.58 20.83
N ARG A 613 -58.70 -39.30 21.00
CA ARG A 613 -60.06 -38.69 20.95
C ARG A 613 -60.84 -38.70 22.28
N GLY A 614 -61.44 -37.55 22.64
CA GLY A 614 -62.57 -37.59 23.56
C GLY A 614 -63.12 -36.33 24.25
N ALA A 615 -62.60 -35.11 24.06
CA ALA A 615 -63.26 -33.83 24.44
C ALA A 615 -62.42 -32.65 23.91
#